data_AF-T1D6L7-F1
#
_entry.id   AF-T1D6L7-F1
#
_cell.length_a   1.000
_cell.length_b   1.000
_cell.length_c   1.000
_cell.angle_alpha   90.00
_cell.angle_beta   90.00
_cell.angle_gamma   90.00
#
_symmetry.space_group_name_H-M   'P 1'
#
loop_
_entity.id
_entity.type
_entity.pdbx_description
1 polymer ?
#
loop_
_entity_poly.entity_id
_entity_poly.type
_entity_poly.pdbx_seq_one_letter_code
_entity_poly.pdbx_strand_id
1 'polypeptide(L)'
;DYEAIYGTLLARFGEVMVPPPIFIESIRYSINRGIPAIGLDAPEDEFGDKYSQEFTTRNMIGYILRKRRIMKKSFTEDTPEDFVLSWKKEMDRNHGNRRMDDFRLETILNTMSSTLSESGLKSICHNC
;
A
#
# COMPACT_ATOMS: atom_id res chain seq x y z
N ASP A 1 -7.66 5.46 12.11
CA ASP A 1 -6.63 5.69 11.10
C ASP A 1 -7.26 5.94 9.72
N TYR A 2 -6.52 6.36 8.70
CA TYR A 2 -6.97 6.31 7.30
C TYR A 2 -7.28 4.87 6.87
N GLU A 3 -6.56 3.87 7.39
CA GLU A 3 -6.89 2.45 7.16
C GLU A 3 -8.27 2.08 7.68
N ALA A 4 -8.66 2.57 8.87
CA ALA A 4 -9.99 2.34 9.41
C ALA A 4 -11.08 3.02 8.57
N ILE A 5 -10.81 4.22 8.03
CA ILE A 5 -11.73 4.91 7.13
C ILE A 5 -11.86 4.13 5.81
N TYR A 6 -10.74 3.68 5.25
CA TYR A 6 -10.70 2.84 4.06
C TYR A 6 -11.52 1.56 4.25
N GLY A 7 -11.28 0.81 5.34
CA GLY A 7 -12.02 -0.41 5.64
C GLY A 7 -13.51 -0.17 5.83
N THR A 8 -13.90 0.90 6.53
CA THR A 8 -15.31 1.28 6.71
C THR A 8 -16.00 1.58 5.38
N LEU A 9 -15.33 2.31 4.48
CA LEU A 9 -15.90 2.67 3.18
C LEU A 9 -15.91 1.47 2.21
N LEU A 10 -14.89 0.61 2.26
CA LEU A 10 -14.80 -0.60 1.44
C LEU A 10 -15.86 -1.63 1.83
N ALA A 11 -16.26 -1.68 3.12
CA ALA A 11 -17.24 -2.63 3.65
C ALA A 11 -18.64 -2.55 2.99
N ARG A 12 -18.92 -1.48 2.22
CA ARG A 12 -20.14 -1.40 1.40
C ARG A 12 -20.20 -2.47 0.29
N PHE A 13 -19.06 -2.99 -0.13
CA PHE A 13 -18.94 -3.99 -1.19
C PHE A 13 -18.89 -5.44 -0.66
N GLY A 14 -18.83 -5.62 0.66
CA GLY A 14 -18.72 -6.93 1.28
C GLY A 14 -18.04 -6.89 2.64
N GLU A 15 -17.84 -8.05 3.25
CA GLU A 15 -17.14 -8.16 4.53
C GLU A 15 -15.66 -7.78 4.37
N VAL A 16 -15.18 -6.90 5.26
CA VAL A 16 -13.80 -6.42 5.26
C VAL A 16 -13.20 -6.61 6.65
N MET A 17 -12.01 -7.21 6.70
CA MET A 17 -11.20 -7.31 7.91
C MET A 17 -9.89 -6.53 7.75
N VAL A 18 -9.46 -5.87 8.82
CA VAL A 18 -8.19 -5.12 8.88
C VAL A 18 -7.39 -5.64 10.09
N PRO A 19 -6.21 -6.26 9.89
CA PRO A 19 -5.59 -6.55 8.59
C PRO A 19 -6.35 -7.64 7.79
N PRO A 20 -6.22 -7.66 6.46
CA PRO A 20 -6.78 -8.73 5.63
C PRO A 20 -6.26 -10.11 6.07
N PRO A 21 -7.15 -11.13 6.22
CA PRO A 21 -6.75 -12.46 6.70
C PRO A 21 -5.79 -13.15 5.72
N ILE A 22 -5.87 -12.81 4.44
CA ILE A 22 -5.03 -13.37 3.38
C ILE A 22 -3.54 -13.20 3.67
N PHE A 23 -3.10 -12.12 4.34
CA PHE A 23 -1.69 -11.93 4.66
C PHE A 23 -1.20 -12.98 5.67
N ILE A 24 -1.99 -13.25 6.72
CA ILE A 24 -1.67 -14.25 7.74
C ILE A 24 -1.70 -15.64 7.14
N GLU A 25 -2.75 -15.95 6.36
CA GLU A 25 -2.91 -17.28 5.76
C GLU A 25 -1.84 -17.57 4.70
N SER A 26 -1.42 -16.57 3.92
CA SER A 26 -0.34 -16.74 2.94
C SER A 26 1.00 -17.10 3.61
N ILE A 27 1.35 -16.42 4.70
CA ILE A 27 2.58 -16.72 5.45
C ILE A 27 2.50 -18.09 6.13
N ARG A 28 1.36 -18.42 6.75
CA ARG A 28 1.13 -19.76 7.33
C ARG A 28 1.27 -20.85 6.28
N TYR A 29 0.67 -20.65 5.11
CA TYR A 29 0.77 -21.58 3.99
C TYR A 29 2.22 -21.79 3.56
N SER A 30 2.99 -20.71 3.39
CA SER A 30 4.42 -20.77 3.02
C SER A 30 5.24 -21.57 4.03
N ILE A 31 5.07 -21.29 5.33
CA ILE A 31 5.75 -22.03 6.41
C ILE A 31 5.40 -23.52 6.36
N ASN A 32 4.11 -23.85 6.27
CA ASN A 32 3.64 -25.24 6.27
C ASN A 32 4.11 -26.05 5.05
N ARG A 33 4.42 -25.38 3.94
CA ARG A 33 4.89 -25.99 2.70
C ARG A 33 6.40 -25.91 2.49
N GLY A 34 7.14 -25.27 3.41
CA GLY A 34 8.57 -25.01 3.23
C GLY A 34 8.87 -24.10 2.03
N ILE A 35 7.92 -23.23 1.65
CA ILE A 35 8.11 -22.25 0.58
C ILE A 35 8.73 -20.99 1.21
N PRO A 36 9.88 -20.52 0.72
CA PRO A 36 10.48 -19.27 1.21
C PRO A 36 9.54 -18.08 0.99
N ALA A 37 9.27 -17.33 2.06
CA ALA A 37 8.57 -16.05 1.98
C ALA A 37 9.62 -14.93 2.03
N ILE A 38 9.57 -14.02 1.06
CA ILE A 38 10.52 -12.92 0.91
C ILE A 38 9.75 -11.61 1.06
N GLY A 39 10.24 -10.72 1.92
CA GLY A 39 9.71 -9.37 2.05
C GLY A 39 10.13 -8.52 0.85
N LEU A 40 9.18 -7.81 0.24
CA LEU A 40 9.44 -6.96 -0.93
C LEU A 40 9.53 -5.47 -0.58
N ASP A 41 8.91 -5.05 0.51
CA ASP A 41 8.80 -3.65 0.89
C ASP A 41 10.09 -3.12 1.55
N ALA A 42 10.16 -1.81 1.75
CA ALA A 42 11.29 -1.16 2.39
C ALA A 42 11.49 -1.63 3.84
N PRO A 43 12.75 -1.81 4.29
CA PRO A 43 13.07 -1.99 5.70
C PRO A 43 12.53 -0.82 6.54
N GLU A 44 12.19 -1.09 7.80
CA GLU A 44 11.58 -0.10 8.70
C GLU A 44 12.45 1.16 8.87
N ASP A 45 13.76 1.00 8.99
CA ASP A 45 14.71 2.12 9.15
C ASP A 45 14.72 3.03 7.92
N GLU A 46 14.83 2.45 6.71
CA GLU A 46 14.82 3.22 5.46
C GLU A 46 13.47 3.93 5.24
N PHE A 47 12.37 3.26 5.58
CA PHE A 47 11.05 3.85 5.54
C PHE A 47 10.93 5.03 6.51
N GLY A 48 11.43 4.90 7.74
CA GLY A 48 11.43 5.93 8.75
C GLY A 48 12.26 7.16 8.36
N ASP A 49 13.44 6.94 7.77
CA ASP A 49 14.29 7.99 7.24
C ASP A 49 13.62 8.74 6.10
N LYS A 50 13.06 8.01 5.14
CA LYS A 50 12.33 8.61 4.01
C LYS A 50 11.11 9.38 4.49
N TYR A 51 10.35 8.84 5.44
CA TYR A 51 9.20 9.51 6.03
C TYR A 51 9.60 10.85 6.65
N SER A 52 10.68 10.87 7.44
CA SER A 52 11.17 12.08 8.12
C SER A 52 11.61 13.17 7.15
N GLN A 53 12.13 12.79 5.98
CA GLN A 53 12.50 13.73 4.92
C GLN A 53 11.27 14.30 4.20
N GLU A 54 10.24 13.47 3.99
CA GLU A 54 9.12 13.81 3.12
C GLU A 54 7.92 14.46 3.84
N PHE A 55 7.73 14.16 5.13
CA PHE A 55 6.63 14.68 5.93
C PHE A 55 7.02 15.95 6.67
N THR A 56 6.81 17.09 6.01
CA THR A 56 6.89 18.40 6.68
C THR A 56 5.71 18.64 7.63
N THR A 57 5.86 19.56 8.58
CA THR A 57 4.76 20.01 9.47
C THR A 57 3.52 20.43 8.68
N ARG A 58 3.70 21.02 7.49
CA ARG A 58 2.59 21.40 6.61
C ARG A 58 1.85 20.18 6.04
N ASN A 59 2.56 19.12 5.68
CA ASN A 59 1.95 17.85 5.25
C ASN A 59 1.12 17.23 6.38
N MET A 60 1.63 17.29 7.62
CA MET A 60 0.93 16.77 8.79
C MET A 60 -0.36 17.54 9.11
N ILE A 61 -0.32 18.88 9.06
CA ILE A 61 -1.52 19.71 9.23
C ILE A 61 -2.55 19.42 8.13
N GLY A 62 -2.09 19.35 6.87
CA GLY A 62 -2.94 19.00 5.73
C GLY A 62 -3.59 17.61 5.89
N TYR A 63 -2.84 16.64 6.39
CA TYR A 63 -3.30 15.28 6.66
C TYR A 63 -4.44 15.25 7.69
N ILE A 64 -4.32 16.00 8.79
CA ILE A 64 -5.35 16.10 9.83
C ILE A 64 -6.62 16.75 9.30
N LEU A 65 -6.49 17.89 8.61
CA LEU A 65 -7.63 18.63 8.06
C LEU A 65 -8.37 17.81 6.99
N ARG A 66 -7.63 17.08 6.15
CA ARG A 66 -8.20 16.26 5.08
C ARG A 66 -8.93 15.03 5.62
N LYS A 67 -8.48 14.44 6.72
CA LYS A 67 -9.14 13.29 7.35
C LYS A 67 -10.62 13.57 7.64
N ARG A 68 -10.93 14.76 8.19
CA ARG A 68 -12.32 15.19 8.45
C ARG A 68 -13.14 15.35 7.17
N ARG A 69 -12.51 15.78 6.07
CA ARG A 69 -13.17 15.94 4.76
C ARG A 69 -13.48 14.59 4.12
N ILE A 70 -12.53 13.66 4.17
CA ILE A 70 -12.67 12.32 3.58
C ILE A 70 -13.76 11.52 4.29
N MET A 71 -13.85 11.60 5.62
CA MET A 71 -14.95 10.98 6.38
C MET A 71 -16.34 11.47 5.93
N LYS A 72 -16.44 12.67 5.36
CA LYS A 72 -17.69 13.25 4.85
C LYS A 72 -17.85 13.07 3.34
N LYS A 73 -16.85 12.56 2.64
CA LYS A 73 -16.89 12.37 1.20
C LYS A 73 -17.70 11.11 0.90
N SER A 74 -18.77 11.25 0.13
CA SER A 74 -19.46 10.12 -0.46
C SER A 74 -18.65 9.65 -1.67
N PHE A 75 -17.97 8.52 -1.52
CA PHE A 75 -17.49 7.74 -2.67
C PHE A 75 -18.71 7.16 -3.38
N THR A 76 -18.78 7.22 -4.70
CA THR A 76 -19.98 6.85 -5.49
C THR A 76 -19.68 5.74 -6.51
N GLU A 77 -18.51 5.14 -6.43
CA GLU A 77 -18.09 4.06 -7.31
C GLU A 77 -18.93 2.79 -7.09
N ASP A 78 -19.27 2.10 -8.18
CA ASP A 78 -20.15 0.92 -8.17
C ASP A 78 -19.40 -0.39 -7.87
N THR A 79 -18.07 -0.39 -8.01
CA THR A 79 -17.21 -1.56 -7.81
C THR A 79 -16.13 -1.31 -6.74
N PRO A 80 -15.68 -2.35 -6.03
CA PRO A 80 -14.59 -2.22 -5.07
C PRO A 80 -13.28 -1.79 -5.74
N GLU A 81 -13.01 -2.24 -6.97
CA GLU A 81 -11.82 -1.88 -7.75
C GLU A 81 -11.79 -0.38 -8.05
N ASP A 82 -12.90 0.17 -8.55
CA ASP A 82 -13.00 1.60 -8.84
C ASP A 82 -12.86 2.44 -7.58
N PHE A 83 -13.47 1.98 -6.47
CA PHE A 83 -13.32 2.63 -5.18
C PHE A 83 -11.86 2.68 -4.73
N VAL A 84 -11.10 1.58 -4.85
CA VAL A 84 -9.67 1.52 -4.48
C VAL A 84 -8.87 2.55 -5.29
N LEU A 85 -9.13 2.63 -6.60
CA LEU A 85 -8.47 3.61 -7.48
C LEU A 85 -8.81 5.06 -7.10
N SER A 86 -10.08 5.34 -6.81
CA SER A 86 -10.53 6.66 -6.34
C SER A 86 -9.97 7.03 -4.97
N TRP A 87 -9.86 6.06 -4.07
CA TRP A 87 -9.23 6.23 -2.76
C TRP A 87 -7.75 6.56 -2.92
N LYS A 88 -7.01 5.83 -3.75
CA LYS A 88 -5.60 6.12 -4.07
C LYS A 88 -5.44 7.55 -4.61
N LYS A 89 -6.26 7.95 -5.58
CA LYS A 89 -6.26 9.34 -6.10
C LYS A 89 -6.48 10.38 -5.01
N GLU A 90 -7.32 10.10 -4.01
CA GLU A 90 -7.55 11.00 -2.88
C GLU A 90 -6.34 11.05 -1.92
N MET A 91 -5.69 9.92 -1.66
CA MET A 91 -4.46 9.86 -0.85
C MET A 91 -3.31 10.61 -1.53
N ASP A 92 -3.15 10.43 -2.84
CA ASP A 92 -2.07 11.00 -3.65
C ASP A 92 -2.14 12.53 -3.75
N ARG A 93 -3.27 13.16 -3.38
CA ARG A 93 -3.36 14.62 -3.22
C ARG A 93 -2.45 15.17 -2.13
N ASN A 94 -1.91 14.33 -1.24
CA ASN A 94 -0.86 14.74 -0.31
C ASN A 94 0.45 14.32 -0.93
N HIS A 95 1.28 15.28 -1.33
CA HIS A 95 2.58 15.00 -1.92
C HIS A 95 3.47 14.12 -1.02
N GLY A 96 3.36 14.25 0.31
CA GLY A 96 4.06 13.35 1.24
C GLY A 96 3.59 11.90 1.10
N ASN A 97 2.28 11.65 1.09
CA ASN A 97 1.73 10.30 0.88
C ASN A 97 2.18 9.73 -0.46
N ARG A 98 2.05 10.52 -1.53
CA ARG A 98 2.43 10.09 -2.89
C ARG A 98 3.91 9.72 -2.96
N ARG A 99 4.81 10.55 -2.44
CA ARG A 99 6.25 10.28 -2.48
C ARG A 99 6.65 9.06 -1.64
N MET A 100 5.96 8.81 -0.53
CA MET A 100 6.14 7.57 0.23
C MET A 100 5.65 6.35 -0.54
N ASP A 101 4.52 6.45 -1.24
CA ASP A 101 4.00 5.36 -2.07
C ASP A 101 4.91 5.06 -3.28
N ASP A 102 5.37 6.11 -3.96
CA ASP A 102 6.34 6.01 -5.06
C ASP A 102 7.64 5.33 -4.58
N PHE A 103 8.18 5.73 -3.41
CA PHE A 103 9.34 5.09 -2.79
C PHE A 103 9.10 3.59 -2.51
N ARG A 104 7.96 3.22 -1.93
CA ARG A 104 7.63 1.81 -1.67
C ARG A 104 7.54 1.00 -2.96
N LEU A 105 6.87 1.53 -3.98
CA LEU A 105 6.74 0.86 -5.28
C LEU A 105 8.09 0.65 -5.95
N GLU A 106 8.96 1.66 -5.94
CA GLU A 106 10.33 1.54 -6.46
C GLU A 106 11.12 0.46 -5.71
N THR A 107 11.04 0.43 -4.37
CA THR A 107 11.69 -0.60 -3.55
C THR A 107 11.14 -2.00 -3.85
N ILE A 108 9.83 -2.17 -3.93
CA ILE A 108 9.19 -3.46 -4.27
C ILE A 108 9.66 -3.95 -5.64
N LEU A 109 9.68 -3.07 -6.65
CA LEU A 109 10.13 -3.41 -8.00
C LEU A 109 11.61 -3.81 -8.02
N ASN A 110 12.46 -3.09 -7.29
CA ASN A 110 13.89 -3.38 -7.20
C ASN A 110 14.13 -4.72 -6.49
N THR A 111 13.49 -4.96 -5.34
CA THR A 111 13.61 -6.21 -4.58
C THR A 111 13.07 -7.40 -5.36
N MET A 112 11.94 -7.24 -6.05
CA MET A 112 11.39 -8.28 -6.91
C MET A 112 12.34 -8.61 -8.07
N SER A 113 12.92 -7.59 -8.71
CA SER A 113 13.84 -7.78 -9.83
C SER A 113 15.15 -8.45 -9.43
N SER A 114 15.74 -8.06 -8.29
CA SER A 114 16.96 -8.70 -7.76
C SER A 114 16.69 -10.16 -7.37
N THR A 115 15.61 -10.41 -6.64
CA THR A 115 15.23 -11.76 -6.19
C THR A 115 14.99 -12.72 -7.36
N LEU A 116 14.28 -12.28 -8.40
CA LEU A 116 14.03 -13.08 -9.60
C LEU A 116 15.33 -13.38 -10.38
N SER A 117 16.22 -12.38 -10.46
CA SER A 117 17.52 -12.54 -11.12
C SER A 117 18.42 -13.56 -10.41
N GLU A 118 18.46 -13.51 -9.07
CA GLU A 118 19.23 -14.44 -8.23
C GLU A 118 18.70 -15.87 -8.26
N SER A 119 17.39 -16.05 -8.42
CA SER A 119 16.74 -17.37 -8.49
C SER A 119 16.78 -18.01 -9.88
N GLY A 120 17.44 -17.37 -10.87
CA GLY A 120 17.59 -17.91 -12.23
C GLY A 120 16.29 -17.95 -13.04
N LEU A 121 15.19 -17.41 -12.50
CA LEU A 121 13.93 -17.25 -13.18
C LEU A 121 13.99 -15.96 -14.00
N LYS A 122 14.20 -16.09 -15.31
CA LYS A 122 14.17 -14.91 -16.20
C LYS A 122 12.84 -14.17 -16.03
N SER A 123 12.94 -12.86 -15.81
CA SER A 123 11.83 -11.92 -15.98
C SER A 123 11.10 -12.21 -17.29
N ILE A 124 9.84 -12.63 -17.19
CA ILE A 124 8.91 -12.68 -18.33
C ILE A 124 8.32 -11.27 -18.48
N CYS A 125 9.17 -10.27 -18.71
CA CYS A 125 8.70 -8.98 -19.25
C CYS A 125 8.56 -9.13 -20.76
N HIS A 126 7.37 -9.51 -21.22
CA HIS A 126 6.97 -9.27 -22.61
C HIS A 126 6.54 -7.80 -22.72
N ASN A 127 7.43 -6.99 -23.31
CA ASN A 127 7.22 -5.60 -23.78
C ASN A 127 6.96 -4.54 -22.70
N CYS A 128 8.03 -3.84 -22.30
CA CYS A 128 7.95 -2.41 -21.96
C CYS A 128 8.26 -1.60 -23.23
#